data_AF-A0A7S1B1L9-F1
#
_entry.id   AF-A0A7S1B1L9-F1
#
_cell.length_a   1.000
_cell.length_b   1.000
_cell.length_c   1.000
_cell.angle_alpha   90.00
_cell.angle_beta   90.00
_cell.angle_gamma   90.00
#
_symmetry.space_group_name_H-M   'P 1'
#
loop_
_entity.id
_entity.type
_entity.pdbx_description
1 polymer ?
#
loop_
_entity_poly.entity_id
_entity_poly.type
_entity_poly.pdbx_seq_one_letter_code
_entity_poly.pdbx_strand_id
1 'polypeptide(L)'
;QKINEEKGYLSRVPTFAVVALYLDNERWSGVPFIIKAGKGLEQRSSIIRLQYKKAPPQSLFGEQPQNELVIRIQPKESIYYKILAKMPGLQQKARDVQQTVLDLDLKKRLDIQRLPEAYEKLIHDVLNGESHNFVRADELEQAWRIFDPLLKRLEVEEKRVPYRYAFGSRGPKEADDFINRLGFR
;
A
#
# COMPACT_ATOMS: atom_id res chain seq x y z
N GLN A 1 17.20 -18.81 11.52
CA GLN A 1 17.24 -19.13 10.07
C GLN A 1 17.87 -20.51 9.78
N LYS A 2 17.74 -21.50 10.69
CA LYS A 2 18.33 -22.85 10.54
C LYS A 2 17.32 -24.02 10.55
N ILE A 3 16.01 -23.75 10.61
CA ILE A 3 15.02 -24.81 10.89
C ILE A 3 14.39 -25.42 9.62
N ASN A 4 14.53 -24.79 8.45
CA ASN A 4 13.88 -25.28 7.22
C ASN A 4 14.83 -25.78 6.12
N GLU A 5 16.15 -25.82 6.35
CA GLU A 5 17.07 -26.43 5.37
C GLU A 5 17.18 -27.96 5.51
N GLU A 6 16.68 -28.56 6.59
CA GLU A 6 16.90 -29.99 6.89
C GLU A 6 15.84 -30.97 6.34
N LYS A 7 14.80 -30.52 5.64
CA LYS A 7 13.84 -31.44 4.99
C LYS A 7 13.50 -30.94 3.60
N GLY A 8 13.94 -31.67 2.57
CA GLY A 8 13.83 -31.36 1.14
C GLY A 8 12.42 -31.30 0.55
N TYR A 9 11.51 -30.58 1.19
CA TYR A 9 10.21 -30.21 0.61
C TYR A 9 10.34 -28.80 0.01
N LEU A 10 10.34 -28.70 -1.32
CA LEU A 10 10.17 -27.43 -2.01
C LEU A 10 8.77 -26.86 -1.72
N SER A 11 8.65 -26.09 -0.64
CA SER A 11 7.42 -25.36 -0.33
C SER A 11 7.15 -24.32 -1.40
N ARG A 12 5.94 -24.35 -1.95
CA ARG A 12 5.44 -23.39 -2.95
C ARG A 12 4.59 -22.29 -2.33
N VAL A 13 4.52 -22.23 -1.00
CA VAL A 13 3.73 -21.24 -0.27
C VAL A 13 4.34 -19.86 -0.49
N PRO A 14 3.59 -18.90 -1.07
CA PRO A 14 4.11 -17.55 -1.32
C PRO A 14 4.27 -16.79 0.00
N THR A 15 5.46 -16.23 0.23
CA THR A 15 5.72 -15.29 1.33
C THR A 15 5.58 -13.82 0.91
N PHE A 16 5.28 -13.58 -0.36
CA PHE A 16 5.12 -12.27 -0.98
C PHE A 16 4.09 -12.37 -2.11
N ALA A 17 3.23 -11.36 -2.24
CA ALA A 17 2.30 -11.23 -3.35
C ALA A 17 2.06 -9.75 -3.69
N VAL A 18 1.89 -9.48 -4.99
CA VAL A 18 1.32 -8.24 -5.49
C VAL A 18 0.14 -8.60 -6.38
N VAL A 19 -1.00 -7.97 -6.14
CA VAL A 19 -2.20 -8.12 -6.96
C VAL A 19 -2.72 -6.76 -7.36
N ALA A 20 -3.33 -6.70 -8.54
CA ALA A 20 -4.06 -5.54 -9.00
C ALA A 20 -5.54 -5.89 -9.10
N LEU A 21 -6.37 -5.10 -8.43
CA LEU A 21 -7.82 -5.21 -8.47
C LEU A 21 -8.39 -4.00 -9.20
N TYR A 22 -9.50 -4.21 -9.90
CA TYR A 22 -10.27 -3.15 -10.53
C TYR A 22 -11.67 -3.16 -9.97
N LEU A 23 -12.17 -1.98 -9.63
CA LEU A 23 -13.55 -1.83 -9.16
C LEU A 23 -14.40 -1.35 -10.33
N ASP A 24 -15.36 -2.18 -10.72
CA ASP A 24 -16.27 -1.88 -11.81
C ASP A 24 -17.41 -0.98 -11.32
N ASN A 25 -17.11 0.32 -11.22
CA ASN A 25 -18.08 1.37 -10.96
C ASN A 25 -17.61 2.69 -11.58
N GLU A 26 -18.53 3.66 -11.67
CA GLU A 26 -18.25 4.96 -12.28
C GLU A 26 -17.09 5.70 -11.62
N ARG A 27 -17.01 5.64 -10.28
CA ARG A 27 -15.99 6.36 -9.50
C ARG A 27 -14.57 5.86 -9.76
N TRP A 28 -14.41 4.54 -9.90
CA TRP A 28 -13.12 3.85 -9.93
C TRP A 28 -12.81 3.18 -11.27
N SER A 29 -13.61 3.46 -12.30
CA SER A 29 -13.40 2.92 -13.64
C SER A 29 -11.99 3.23 -14.15
N GLY A 30 -11.27 2.18 -14.54
CA GLY A 30 -9.90 2.24 -15.04
C GLY A 30 -8.82 2.54 -13.98
N VAL A 31 -9.15 2.64 -12.69
CA VAL A 31 -8.17 2.88 -11.62
C VAL A 31 -7.73 1.55 -10.99
N PRO A 32 -6.43 1.17 -11.08
CA PRO A 32 -5.94 -0.05 -10.46
C PRO A 32 -5.73 0.12 -8.94
N PHE A 33 -6.25 -0.83 -8.16
CA PHE A 33 -5.96 -0.99 -6.74
C PHE A 33 -4.85 -2.02 -6.57
N ILE A 34 -3.64 -1.54 -6.27
CA ILE A 34 -2.47 -2.39 -6.11
C ILE A 34 -2.33 -2.77 -4.63
N ILE A 35 -2.41 -4.06 -4.33
CA ILE A 35 -2.19 -4.60 -2.98
C ILE A 35 -0.85 -5.33 -2.99
N LYS A 36 0.07 -4.90 -2.13
CA LYS A 36 1.40 -5.50 -1.94
C LYS A 36 1.53 -5.97 -0.50
N ALA A 37 1.79 -7.26 -0.30
CA ALA A 37 1.99 -7.85 1.01
C ALA A 37 3.13 -8.87 0.97
N GLY A 38 3.95 -8.91 2.02
CA GLY A 38 5.00 -9.92 2.12
C GLY A 38 5.73 -9.94 3.45
N LYS A 39 6.48 -11.03 3.67
CA LYS A 39 7.32 -11.27 4.84
C LYS A 39 8.80 -11.23 4.45
N GLY A 40 9.68 -10.96 5.43
CA GLY A 40 11.12 -10.89 5.20
C GLY A 40 11.53 -9.72 4.29
N LEU A 41 10.73 -8.65 4.29
CA LEU A 41 11.02 -7.42 3.56
C LEU A 41 11.91 -6.48 4.39
N GLU A 42 12.46 -5.45 3.74
CA GLU A 42 13.36 -4.45 4.35
C GLU A 42 12.80 -3.78 5.61
N GLN A 43 11.48 -3.58 5.66
CA GLN A 43 10.80 -2.84 6.71
C GLN A 43 9.43 -3.43 6.99
N ARG A 44 9.04 -3.42 8.27
CA ARG A 44 7.65 -3.65 8.68
C ARG A 44 6.90 -2.34 8.50
N SER A 45 6.01 -2.26 7.52
CA SER A 45 5.15 -1.09 7.33
C SER A 45 3.77 -1.47 6.81
N SER A 46 2.78 -0.63 7.12
CA SER A 46 1.44 -0.65 6.52
C SER A 46 1.13 0.78 6.07
N ILE A 47 0.97 0.94 4.76
CA ILE A 47 0.92 2.25 4.11
C ILE A 47 -0.13 2.18 3.01
N ILE A 48 -1.00 3.19 2.95
CA ILE A 48 -1.90 3.45 1.83
C ILE A 48 -1.30 4.62 1.04
N ARG A 49 -1.21 4.46 -0.29
CA ARG A 49 -0.72 5.50 -1.20
C ARG A 49 -1.73 5.76 -2.29
N LEU A 50 -2.12 7.02 -2.44
CA LEU A 50 -2.95 7.49 -3.54
C LEU A 50 -2.08 8.36 -4.43
N GLN A 51 -1.80 7.87 -5.63
CA GLN A 51 -1.05 8.62 -6.65
C GLN A 51 -2.03 9.30 -7.60
N TYR A 52 -1.98 10.63 -7.67
CA TYR A 52 -2.89 11.40 -8.50
C TYR A 52 -2.45 11.36 -9.98
N LYS A 53 -3.40 11.61 -10.89
CA LYS A 53 -3.08 11.76 -12.31
C LYS A 53 -2.08 12.90 -12.51
N LYS A 54 -1.18 12.74 -13.48
CA LYS A 54 -0.27 13.82 -13.88
C LYS A 54 -1.09 15.06 -14.28
N ALA A 55 -0.54 16.24 -13.99
CA ALA A 55 -1.06 17.47 -14.55
C ALA A 55 -1.04 17.40 -16.09
N PRO A 56 -2.00 18.04 -16.78
CA PRO A 56 -2.01 18.07 -18.24
C PRO A 56 -0.66 18.58 -18.79
N PRO A 57 -0.20 18.06 -19.94
CA PRO A 57 1.09 18.44 -20.53
C PRO A 57 1.18 19.93 -20.93
N GLN A 58 0.05 20.62 -21.02
CA GLN A 58 -0.03 22.07 -21.20
C GLN A 58 0.19 22.88 -19.91
N SER A 59 0.59 22.23 -18.81
CA SER A 59 0.98 22.92 -17.59
C SER A 59 2.14 23.89 -17.89
N LEU A 60 2.02 25.13 -17.39
CA LEU A 60 3.02 26.19 -17.51
C LEU A 60 4.42 25.78 -16.99
N PHE A 61 4.48 24.70 -16.21
CA PHE A 61 5.68 24.22 -15.54
C PHE A 61 6.29 22.96 -16.20
N GLY A 62 5.78 22.49 -17.35
CA GLY A 62 6.31 21.29 -18.04
C GLY A 62 5.88 19.97 -17.39
N GLU A 63 6.67 18.90 -17.55
CA GLU A 63 6.36 17.60 -16.93
C GLU A 63 6.59 17.70 -15.41
N GLN A 64 5.51 17.50 -14.66
CA GLN A 64 5.48 17.63 -13.20
C GLN A 64 5.32 16.25 -12.54
N PRO A 65 5.99 16.00 -11.39
CA PRO A 65 5.76 14.79 -10.63
C PRO A 65 4.30 14.72 -10.17
N GLN A 66 3.80 13.49 -9.99
CA GLN A 66 2.44 13.27 -9.51
C GLN A 66 2.34 13.66 -8.03
N ASN A 67 1.22 14.27 -7.66
CA ASN A 67 0.89 14.44 -6.26
C ASN A 67 0.64 13.06 -5.64
N GLU A 68 0.96 12.90 -4.36
CA GLU A 68 0.77 11.65 -3.66
C GLU A 68 0.28 11.89 -2.24
N LEU A 69 -0.88 11.32 -1.90
CA LEU A 69 -1.33 11.24 -0.52
C LEU A 69 -0.86 9.91 0.07
N VAL A 70 -0.08 9.98 1.15
CA VAL A 70 0.44 8.82 1.85
C VAL A 70 -0.11 8.80 3.26
N ILE A 71 -0.83 7.73 3.59
CA ILE A 71 -1.35 7.45 4.92
C ILE A 71 -0.53 6.29 5.47
N ARG A 72 0.32 6.56 6.46
CA ARG A 72 1.13 5.56 7.14
C ARG A 72 0.41 5.12 8.40
N ILE A 73 -0.01 3.86 8.41
CA ILE A 73 -0.71 3.25 9.55
C ILE A 73 0.30 2.76 10.58
N GLN A 74 1.40 2.15 10.13
CA GLN A 74 2.50 1.74 11.00
C GLN A 74 3.79 1.59 10.18
N PRO A 75 4.99 1.81 10.75
CA PRO A 75 5.26 2.34 12.08
C PRO A 75 5.24 3.89 12.05
N LYS A 76 4.90 4.53 13.18
CA LYS A 76 4.73 5.99 13.30
C LYS A 76 3.60 6.49 12.40
N GLU A 77 2.44 6.64 13.02
CA GLU A 77 1.19 7.05 12.40
C GLU A 77 1.33 8.48 11.87
N SER A 78 1.36 8.61 10.55
CA SER A 78 1.47 9.92 9.90
C SER A 78 0.68 9.97 8.60
N ILE A 79 0.25 11.18 8.25
CA ILE A 79 -0.37 11.47 6.97
C ILE A 79 0.47 12.55 6.32
N TYR A 80 0.96 12.30 5.12
CA TYR A 80 1.68 13.32 4.38
C TYR A 80 1.24 13.39 2.92
N TYR A 81 1.19 14.62 2.43
CA TYR A 81 0.77 14.93 1.06
C TYR A 81 1.95 15.55 0.31
N LYS A 82 2.43 14.84 -0.70
CA LYS A 82 3.47 15.33 -1.60
C LYS A 82 2.82 16.20 -2.66
N ILE A 83 3.21 17.47 -2.68
CA ILE A 83 2.69 18.48 -3.60
C ILE A 83 3.82 19.30 -4.20
N LEU A 84 3.49 20.01 -5.26
CA LEU A 84 4.37 20.99 -5.86
C LEU A 84 4.12 22.37 -5.24
N ALA A 85 5.18 22.99 -4.72
CA ALA A 85 5.14 24.34 -4.18
C ALA A 85 6.24 25.20 -4.78
N LYS A 86 5.95 26.49 -4.93
CA LYS A 86 6.94 27.49 -5.33
C LYS A 86 7.99 27.62 -4.22
N MET A 87 9.26 27.62 -4.61
CA MET A 87 10.32 27.89 -3.64
C MET A 87 10.26 29.34 -3.13
N PRO A 88 10.35 29.56 -1.80
CA PRO A 88 10.51 30.90 -1.25
C PRO A 88 11.89 31.46 -1.64
N GLY A 89 11.93 32.61 -2.32
CA GLY A 89 13.17 33.25 -2.76
C GLY A 89 12.93 34.45 -3.70
N LEU A 90 13.90 35.38 -3.74
CA LEU A 90 13.86 36.58 -4.59
C LEU A 90 14.23 36.30 -6.06
N GLN A 91 14.98 35.22 -6.32
CA GLN A 91 15.28 34.79 -7.68
C GLN A 91 14.07 34.03 -8.25
N GLN A 92 13.13 34.77 -8.81
CA GLN A 92 11.95 34.22 -9.44
C GLN A 92 12.27 33.75 -10.86
N LYS A 93 12.82 32.55 -11.03
CA LYS A 93 12.60 31.88 -12.31
C LYS A 93 11.18 31.34 -12.28
N ALA A 94 10.37 31.65 -13.29
CA ALA A 94 8.97 31.24 -13.40
C ALA A 94 8.75 29.70 -13.45
N ARG A 95 9.82 28.90 -13.32
CA ARG A 95 9.84 27.43 -13.39
C ARG A 95 10.37 26.75 -12.12
N ASP A 96 10.68 27.50 -11.06
CA ASP A 96 11.25 26.95 -9.82
C ASP A 96 10.14 26.45 -8.87
N VAL A 97 9.49 25.35 -9.28
CA VAL A 97 8.55 24.60 -8.44
C VAL A 97 9.25 23.33 -7.97
N GLN A 98 9.22 23.06 -6.67
CA GLN A 98 9.80 21.85 -6.09
C GLN A 98 8.74 21.01 -5.39
N GLN A 99 8.96 19.70 -5.37
CA GLN A 99 8.12 18.79 -4.59
C GLN A 99 8.40 19.02 -3.11
N THR A 100 7.37 19.45 -2.40
CA THR A 100 7.36 19.60 -0.94
C THR A 100 6.38 18.61 -0.31
N VAL A 101 6.45 18.49 1.01
CA VAL A 101 5.63 17.57 1.78
C VAL A 101 4.89 18.35 2.86
N LEU A 102 3.56 18.26 2.84
CA LEU A 102 2.73 18.61 3.99
C LEU A 102 2.67 17.39 4.88
N ASP A 103 3.21 17.46 6.10
CA ASP A 103 3.31 16.32 7.01
C ASP A 103 2.48 16.55 8.28
N LEU A 104 1.73 15.53 8.67
CA LEU A 104 0.99 15.45 9.92
C LEU A 104 1.45 14.21 10.68
N ASP A 105 2.28 14.42 11.69
CA ASP A 105 2.65 13.42 12.69
C ASP A 105 1.60 13.45 13.81
N LEU A 106 0.79 12.39 13.92
CA LEU A 106 -0.35 12.35 14.83
C LEU A 106 0.07 12.43 16.30
N LYS A 107 1.17 11.76 16.68
CA LYS A 107 1.65 11.75 18.06
C LYS A 107 2.12 13.14 18.47
N LYS A 108 2.88 13.81 17.61
CA LYS A 108 3.35 15.18 17.85
C LYS A 108 2.21 16.19 17.84
N ARG A 109 1.24 16.06 16.93
CA ARG A 109 0.17 17.05 16.77
C ARG A 109 -0.83 17.04 17.91
N LEU A 110 -1.16 15.85 18.42
CA LEU A 110 -2.19 15.65 19.44
C LEU A 110 -1.60 15.51 20.86
N ASP A 111 -0.27 15.58 21.01
CA ASP A 111 0.45 15.36 22.27
C ASP A 111 0.04 14.05 22.98
N ILE A 112 -0.22 13.02 22.18
CA ILE A 112 -0.69 11.72 22.68
C ILE A 112 0.52 10.86 23.05
N GLN A 113 0.66 10.57 24.34
CA GLN A 113 1.71 9.67 24.84
C GLN A 113 1.47 8.21 24.44
N ARG A 114 0.20 7.79 24.37
CA ARG A 114 -0.20 6.43 24.04
C ARG A 114 -1.47 6.39 23.20
N LEU A 115 -1.37 5.76 22.03
CA LEU A 115 -2.53 5.37 21.24
C LEU A 115 -3.06 4.04 21.79
N PRO A 116 -4.38 3.87 21.95
CA PRO A 116 -4.95 2.59 22.37
C PRO A 116 -4.58 1.51 21.35
N GLU A 117 -4.31 0.30 21.85
CA GLU A 117 -4.00 -0.82 20.96
C GLU A 117 -5.25 -1.30 20.21
N ALA A 118 -5.05 -1.97 19.08
CA ALA A 118 -6.15 -2.44 18.24
C ALA A 118 -7.17 -3.30 19.03
N TYR A 119 -6.69 -4.20 19.90
CA TYR A 119 -7.58 -5.03 20.71
C TYR A 119 -8.30 -4.26 21.82
N GLU A 120 -7.66 -3.25 22.44
CA GLU A 120 -8.32 -2.40 23.43
C GLU A 120 -9.50 -1.67 22.81
N LYS A 121 -9.30 -1.11 21.60
CA LYS A 121 -10.36 -0.43 20.86
C LYS A 121 -11.47 -1.40 20.44
N LEU A 122 -11.13 -2.58 19.90
CA LEU A 122 -12.14 -3.56 19.49
C LEU A 122 -12.98 -4.06 20.67
N ILE A 123 -12.37 -4.35 21.83
CA ILE A 123 -13.10 -4.78 23.02
C ILE A 123 -14.02 -3.65 23.51
N HIS A 124 -13.53 -2.41 23.54
CA HIS A 124 -14.33 -1.25 23.89
C HIS A 124 -15.55 -1.09 22.96
N ASP A 125 -15.37 -1.30 21.66
CA ASP A 125 -16.46 -1.21 20.69
C ASP A 125 -17.53 -2.29 20.92
N VAL A 126 -17.13 -3.53 21.25
CA VAL A 126 -18.08 -4.60 21.65
C VAL A 126 -18.89 -4.20 22.88
N LEU A 127 -18.25 -3.62 23.88
CA LEU A 127 -18.91 -3.20 25.12
C LEU A 127 -19.94 -2.09 24.88
N ASN A 128 -19.72 -1.23 23.89
CA ASN A 128 -20.65 -0.18 23.49
C ASN A 128 -21.69 -0.63 22.45
N GLY A 129 -21.64 -1.88 21.99
CA GLY A 129 -22.51 -2.38 20.93
C GLY A 129 -22.21 -1.80 19.54
N GLU A 130 -20.99 -1.27 19.33
CA GLU A 130 -20.55 -0.71 18.07
C GLU A 130 -19.95 -1.80 17.16
N SER A 131 -20.60 -2.06 16.03
CA SER A 131 -20.19 -3.13 15.10
C SER A 131 -19.40 -2.64 13.88
N HIS A 132 -19.07 -1.35 13.77
CA HIS A 132 -18.52 -0.76 12.55
C HIS A 132 -17.10 -1.23 12.20
N ASN A 133 -16.32 -1.68 13.19
CA ASN A 133 -14.96 -2.18 13.01
C ASN A 133 -14.90 -3.71 12.81
N PHE A 134 -16.05 -4.37 12.79
CA PHE A 134 -16.16 -5.81 12.64
C PHE A 134 -16.55 -6.16 11.21
N VAL A 135 -15.91 -7.21 10.70
CA VAL A 135 -16.21 -7.73 9.36
C VAL A 135 -17.59 -8.38 9.39
N ARG A 136 -18.46 -7.94 8.47
CA ARG A 136 -19.78 -8.54 8.31
C ARG A 136 -19.71 -9.84 7.49
N ALA A 137 -20.73 -10.69 7.62
CA ALA A 137 -20.78 -11.96 6.90
C ALA A 137 -20.76 -11.81 5.37
N ASP A 138 -21.48 -10.83 4.84
CA ASP A 138 -21.52 -10.49 3.41
C ASP A 138 -20.18 -9.95 2.90
N GLU A 139 -19.49 -9.12 3.68
CA GLU A 139 -18.14 -8.65 3.35
C GLU A 139 -17.13 -9.80 3.26
N LEU A 140 -17.21 -10.75 4.20
CA LEU A 140 -16.35 -11.93 4.20
C LEU A 140 -16.61 -12.82 2.99
N GLU A 141 -17.87 -13.04 2.63
CA GLU A 141 -18.25 -13.83 1.45
C GLU A 141 -17.72 -13.20 0.16
N GLN A 142 -17.82 -11.87 0.02
CA GLN A 142 -17.29 -11.16 -1.15
C GLN A 142 -15.75 -11.22 -1.21
N ALA A 143 -15.06 -11.12 -0.09
CA ALA A 143 -13.61 -11.26 -0.04
C ALA A 143 -13.17 -12.65 -0.54
N TRP A 144 -13.84 -13.71 -0.10
CA TRP A 144 -13.58 -15.07 -0.59
C TRP A 144 -13.93 -15.22 -2.06
N ARG A 145 -15.07 -14.70 -2.52
CA ARG A 145 -15.45 -14.75 -3.94
C ARG A 145 -14.37 -14.16 -4.86
N ILE A 146 -13.68 -13.11 -4.42
CA ILE A 146 -12.62 -12.46 -5.20
C ILE A 146 -11.35 -13.32 -5.29
N PHE A 147 -10.89 -13.88 -4.17
CA PHE A 147 -9.58 -14.54 -4.10
C PHE A 147 -9.61 -16.06 -4.27
N ASP A 148 -10.72 -16.73 -3.96
CA ASP A 148 -10.83 -18.20 -3.98
C ASP A 148 -10.51 -18.80 -5.36
N PRO A 149 -10.99 -18.26 -6.50
CA PRO A 149 -10.63 -18.79 -7.82
C PRO A 149 -9.13 -18.67 -8.12
N LEU A 150 -8.50 -17.57 -7.70
CA LEU A 150 -7.07 -17.34 -7.88
C LEU A 150 -6.25 -18.32 -7.04
N LEU A 151 -6.62 -18.53 -5.78
CA LEU A 151 -5.93 -19.45 -4.88
C LEU A 151 -6.01 -20.89 -5.40
N LYS A 152 -7.19 -21.35 -5.80
CA LYS A 152 -7.39 -22.69 -6.38
C LYS A 152 -6.54 -22.91 -7.63
N ARG A 153 -6.52 -21.94 -8.54
CA ARG A 153 -5.70 -22.00 -9.77
C ARG A 153 -4.21 -22.08 -9.46
N LEU A 154 -3.72 -21.31 -8.48
CA LEU A 154 -2.30 -21.32 -8.11
C LEU A 154 -1.86 -22.62 -7.44
N GLU A 155 -2.70 -23.18 -6.56
CA GLU A 155 -2.37 -24.38 -5.79
C GLU A 155 -2.55 -25.67 -6.60
N VAL A 156 -3.66 -25.80 -7.34
CA VAL A 156 -4.06 -27.06 -7.98
C VAL A 156 -3.57 -27.14 -9.42
N GLU A 157 -3.82 -26.09 -10.20
CA GLU A 157 -3.65 -26.13 -11.67
C GLU A 157 -2.23 -25.77 -12.09
N GLU A 158 -1.80 -24.54 -11.78
CA GLU A 158 -0.56 -24.00 -12.36
C GLU A 158 0.68 -24.41 -11.58
N LYS A 159 0.52 -24.78 -10.30
CA LYS A 159 1.62 -25.26 -9.45
C LYS A 159 2.84 -24.32 -9.46
N ARG A 160 2.63 -23.01 -9.67
CA ARG A 160 3.70 -22.03 -9.91
C ARG A 160 4.68 -22.00 -8.76
N VAL A 161 5.95 -21.91 -9.10
CA VAL A 161 7.00 -21.65 -8.13
C VAL A 161 7.06 -20.14 -7.90
N PRO A 162 6.94 -19.65 -6.65
CA PRO A 162 7.08 -18.24 -6.35
C PRO A 162 8.47 -17.70 -6.73
N TYR A 163 8.51 -16.45 -7.19
CA TYR A 163 9.77 -15.75 -7.42
C TYR A 163 10.55 -15.63 -6.11
N ARG A 164 11.85 -15.94 -6.16
CA ARG A 164 12.74 -15.81 -5.01
C ARG A 164 13.18 -14.37 -4.83
N TYR A 165 13.32 -13.96 -3.58
CA TYR A 165 13.85 -12.65 -3.21
C TYR A 165 14.71 -12.79 -1.95
N ALA A 166 15.70 -11.92 -1.81
CA ALA A 166 16.60 -11.93 -0.67
C ALA A 166 15.88 -11.42 0.59
N PHE A 167 16.22 -11.98 1.76
CA PHE A 167 15.73 -11.47 3.04
C PHE A 167 16.19 -10.02 3.24
N GLY A 168 15.26 -9.14 3.63
CA GLY A 168 15.51 -7.71 3.77
C GLY A 168 15.43 -6.92 2.45
N SER A 169 15.06 -7.55 1.33
CA SER A 169 14.81 -6.82 0.08
C SER A 169 13.40 -6.21 0.03
N ARG A 170 13.09 -5.46 -1.04
CA ARG A 170 11.74 -4.90 -1.31
C ARG A 170 10.77 -5.92 -1.94
N GLY A 171 11.21 -7.16 -2.12
CA GLY A 171 10.52 -8.20 -2.87
C GLY A 171 11.26 -8.59 -4.16
N PRO A 172 10.64 -9.42 -5.01
CA PRO A 172 11.15 -9.79 -6.33
C PRO A 172 11.03 -8.63 -7.33
N LYS A 173 11.94 -8.55 -8.32
CA LYS A 173 11.98 -7.46 -9.31
C LYS A 173 10.74 -7.44 -10.19
N GLU A 174 10.21 -8.62 -10.49
CA GLU A 174 9.01 -8.84 -11.28
C GLU A 174 7.78 -8.15 -10.68
N ALA A 175 7.77 -7.95 -9.36
CA ALA A 175 6.72 -7.21 -8.67
C ALA A 175 6.79 -5.72 -8.98
N ASP A 176 7.98 -5.12 -9.01
CA ASP A 176 8.15 -3.71 -9.34
C ASP A 176 7.84 -3.47 -10.84
N ASP A 177 8.24 -4.40 -11.72
CA ASP A 177 7.88 -4.36 -13.15
C ASP A 177 6.37 -4.49 -13.38
N PHE A 178 5.68 -5.29 -12.57
CA PHE A 178 4.21 -5.39 -12.61
C PHE A 178 3.55 -4.07 -12.18
N ILE A 179 4.02 -3.46 -11.10
CA ILE A 179 3.51 -2.18 -10.58
C ILE A 179 3.75 -1.03 -11.58
N ASN A 180 4.94 -0.97 -12.18
CA ASN A 180 5.31 0.04 -13.18
C ASN A 180 4.43 -0.04 -14.43
N ARG A 181 4.08 -1.25 -14.89
CA ARG A 181 3.17 -1.46 -16.03
C ARG A 181 1.76 -0.93 -15.77
N LEU A 182 1.33 -0.90 -14.52
CA LEU A 182 0.03 -0.34 -14.10
C LEU A 182 0.08 1.19 -13.93
N GLY A 183 1.22 1.82 -14.20
CA GLY A 183 1.39 3.27 -14.13
C GLY A 183 1.66 3.81 -12.74
N PHE A 184 1.90 2.94 -11.74
CA PHE A 184 2.30 3.36 -10.40
C PHE A 184 3.82 3.40 -10.30
N ARG A 185 4.37 4.52 -9.80
CA ARG A 185 5.81 4.74 -9.59
C ARG A 185 6.11 5.06 -8.14
#